data_AF-A0A967EQ84-F1
#
_entry.id   AF-A0A967EQ84-F1
#
_cell.length_a   1.000
_cell.length_b   1.000
_cell.length_c   1.000
_cell.angle_alpha   90.00
_cell.angle_beta   90.00
_cell.angle_gamma   90.00
#
_symmetry.space_group_name_H-M   'P 1'
#
loop_
_entity.id
_entity.type
_entity.pdbx_description
1 polymer ?
#
loop_
_entity_poly.entity_id
_entity_poly.type
_entity_poly.pdbx_seq_one_letter_code
_entity_poly.pdbx_strand_id
1 'polypeptide(L)'
;PATWDKARAATGAALRRILGPAAAAAIGMVEGSGLSRRDRMTARAMIRVLRAFAPYRGLLPEKKGVRLKSGTLEGVYNYAGYLPDGRLFVIMLNQPQNTRDLVLNRMKSSLARAGSGPYPSGPRTSRIFSGR
;
A
#
# COMPACT_ATOMS: atom_id res chain seq x y z
N PRO A 1 23.35 20.91 1.35
CA PRO A 1 22.06 21.06 0.63
C PRO A 1 21.29 19.73 0.47
N ALA A 2 20.00 19.75 0.80
CA ALA A 2 19.04 18.68 0.47
C ALA A 2 18.60 18.83 -0.99
N THR A 3 18.91 17.85 -1.83
CA THR A 3 18.59 17.87 -3.27
C THR A 3 17.65 16.71 -3.63
N TRP A 4 16.93 16.85 -4.74
CA TRP A 4 16.01 15.80 -5.23
C TRP A 4 16.70 14.45 -5.45
N ASP A 5 17.92 14.44 -6.00
CA ASP A 5 18.66 13.20 -6.23
C ASP A 5 19.05 12.51 -4.92
N LYS A 6 19.44 13.29 -3.90
CA LYS A 6 19.74 12.75 -2.56
C LYS A 6 18.48 12.17 -1.91
N ALA A 7 17.34 12.85 -2.04
CA ALA A 7 16.07 12.34 -1.52
C ALA A 7 15.64 11.04 -2.22
N ARG A 8 15.79 10.96 -3.54
CA ARG A 8 15.48 9.76 -4.33
C ARG A 8 16.40 8.60 -3.96
N ALA A 9 17.71 8.85 -3.86
CA ALA A 9 18.68 7.84 -3.45
C ALA A 9 18.42 7.32 -2.03
N ALA A 10 18.17 8.23 -1.07
CA ALA A 10 17.87 7.88 0.31
C ALA A 10 16.58 7.05 0.42
N THR A 11 15.53 7.45 -0.29
CA THR A 11 14.26 6.71 -0.30
C THR A 11 14.43 5.34 -0.96
N GLY A 12 15.15 5.26 -2.08
CA GLY A 12 15.47 4.00 -2.74
C GLY A 12 16.23 3.03 -1.82
N ALA A 13 17.23 3.53 -1.08
CA ALA A 13 17.96 2.74 -0.10
C ALA A 13 17.05 2.26 1.05
N ALA A 14 16.19 3.14 1.57
CA ALA A 14 15.22 2.77 2.60
C ALA A 14 14.23 1.71 2.11
N LEU A 15 13.68 1.85 0.90
CA LEU A 15 12.78 0.88 0.30
C LEU A 15 13.46 -0.48 0.11
N ARG A 16 14.72 -0.50 -0.37
CA ARG A 16 15.49 -1.75 -0.50
C ARG A 16 15.70 -2.42 0.86
N ARG A 17 16.01 -1.66 1.90
CA ARG A 17 16.19 -2.16 3.26
C ARG A 17 14.90 -2.71 3.87
N ILE A 18 13.78 -2.02 3.65
CA ILE A 18 12.49 -2.37 4.29
C ILE A 18 11.76 -3.48 3.52
N LEU A 19 11.79 -3.44 2.18
CA LEU A 19 10.95 -4.30 1.32
C LEU A 19 11.74 -5.37 0.57
N GLY A 20 13.07 -5.28 0.59
CA GLY A 20 13.98 -6.10 -0.20
C GLY A 20 14.21 -5.56 -1.63
N PRO A 21 15.29 -5.99 -2.30
CA PRO A 21 15.70 -5.44 -3.61
C PRO A 21 14.65 -5.59 -4.71
N ALA A 22 14.01 -6.77 -4.80
CA ALA A 22 13.02 -7.05 -5.84
C ALA A 22 11.74 -6.21 -5.68
N ALA A 23 11.30 -5.96 -4.45
CA ALA A 23 10.13 -5.11 -4.20
C ALA A 23 10.44 -3.65 -4.51
N ALA A 24 11.61 -3.17 -4.08
CA ALA A 24 12.05 -1.80 -4.31
C ALA A 24 12.25 -1.50 -5.80
N ALA A 25 12.76 -2.46 -6.58
CA ALA A 25 12.91 -2.31 -8.03
C ALA A 25 11.57 -2.15 -8.77
N ALA A 26 10.47 -2.64 -8.20
CA ALA A 26 9.12 -2.47 -8.74
C ALA A 26 8.45 -1.14 -8.36
N ILE A 27 9.18 -0.25 -7.67
CA ILE A 27 8.75 1.10 -7.27
C ILE A 27 9.65 2.10 -7.99
N GLY A 28 9.15 2.66 -9.10
CA GLY A 28 9.78 3.76 -9.80
C GLY A 28 9.25 5.07 -9.24
N MET A 29 10.03 5.74 -8.38
CA MET A 29 9.64 7.02 -7.79
C MET A 29 10.55 8.13 -8.32
N VAL A 30 9.97 9.02 -9.10
CA VAL A 30 10.62 10.23 -9.60
C VAL A 30 10.54 11.32 -8.54
N GLU A 31 9.44 11.41 -7.79
CA GLU A 31 9.28 12.38 -6.70
C GLU A 31 8.37 11.83 -5.57
N GLY A 32 8.40 12.48 -4.40
CA GLY A 32 7.85 11.91 -3.16
C GLY A 32 6.35 12.12 -2.94
N SER A 33 5.70 12.99 -3.71
CA SER A 33 4.28 13.33 -3.55
C SER A 33 3.34 12.45 -4.39
N GLY A 34 3.85 11.80 -5.44
CA GLY A 34 3.06 10.96 -6.33
C GLY A 34 2.27 11.74 -7.40
N LEU A 35 2.62 13.00 -7.66
CA LEU A 35 2.10 13.86 -8.71
C LEU A 35 2.77 13.60 -10.07
N SER A 36 4.02 13.14 -10.06
CA SER A 36 4.72 12.77 -11.28
C SER A 36 4.02 11.59 -11.95
N ARG A 37 3.56 11.80 -13.20
CA ARG A 37 3.01 10.72 -14.05
C ARG A 37 4.04 9.65 -14.41
N ARG A 38 5.33 9.90 -14.14
CA ARG A 38 6.41 8.93 -14.32
C ARG A 38 6.57 8.00 -13.13
N ASP A 39 5.88 8.27 -12.01
CA ASP A 39 5.88 7.37 -10.86
C ASP A 39 5.16 6.07 -11.24
N ARG A 40 5.83 4.95 -10.99
CA ARG A 40 5.33 3.61 -11.31
C ARG A 40 5.35 2.75 -10.07
N MET A 41 4.21 2.15 -9.78
CA MET A 41 4.13 1.22 -8.67
C MET A 41 3.11 0.12 -8.97
N THR A 42 3.51 -1.13 -8.74
CA THR A 42 2.58 -2.26 -8.93
C THR A 42 1.72 -2.45 -7.67
N ALA A 43 0.50 -2.98 -7.84
CA ALA A 43 -0.35 -3.32 -6.70
C ALA A 43 0.33 -4.33 -5.76
N ARG A 44 1.10 -5.28 -6.30
CA ARG A 44 1.88 -6.25 -5.53
C ARG A 44 2.97 -5.58 -4.69
N ALA A 45 3.68 -4.59 -5.24
CA ALA A 45 4.64 -3.80 -4.47
C ALA A 45 3.94 -3.01 -3.35
N MET A 46 2.78 -2.40 -3.63
CA MET A 46 2.00 -1.70 -2.60
C MET A 46 1.55 -2.62 -1.47
N ILE A 47 1.16 -3.86 -1.78
CA ILE A 47 0.83 -4.85 -0.74
C ILE A 47 2.03 -5.12 0.17
N ARG A 48 3.27 -5.13 -0.35
CA ARG A 48 4.47 -5.26 0.48
C ARG A 48 4.69 -4.04 1.35
N VAL A 49 4.47 -2.83 0.81
CA VAL A 49 4.49 -1.58 1.57
C VAL A 49 3.48 -1.63 2.71
N LEU A 50 2.22 -2.00 2.44
CA LEU A 50 1.19 -2.12 3.46
C LEU A 50 1.53 -3.18 4.52
N ARG A 51 2.12 -4.33 4.15
CA ARG A 51 2.58 -5.31 5.16
C ARG A 51 3.62 -4.71 6.10
N ALA A 52 4.63 -4.03 5.56
CA ALA A 52 5.64 -3.35 6.38
C ALA A 52 5.05 -2.20 7.20
N PHE A 53 4.01 -1.55 6.69
CA PHE A 53 3.31 -0.44 7.35
C PHE A 53 2.28 -0.89 8.40
N ALA A 54 2.02 -2.20 8.55
CA ALA A 54 0.98 -2.70 9.46
C ALA A 54 1.08 -2.18 10.91
N PRO A 55 2.26 -2.03 11.54
CA PRO A 55 2.40 -1.43 12.87
C PRO A 55 1.90 0.01 12.95
N TYR A 56 1.92 0.73 11.83
CA TYR A 56 1.56 2.14 11.70
C TYR A 56 0.18 2.37 11.08
N ARG A 57 -0.63 1.31 10.91
CA ARG A 57 -1.94 1.37 10.24
C ARG A 57 -2.89 2.45 10.79
N GLY A 58 -2.76 2.82 12.07
CA GLY A 58 -3.55 3.87 12.72
C GLY A 58 -3.26 5.28 12.19
N LEU A 59 -2.15 5.49 11.47
CA LEU A 59 -1.84 6.76 10.82
C LEU A 59 -2.64 6.98 9.53
N LEU A 60 -3.28 5.94 8.98
CA LEU A 60 -4.16 6.10 7.83
C LEU A 60 -5.51 6.68 8.28
N PRO A 61 -6.05 7.67 7.55
CA PRO A 61 -7.37 8.20 7.86
C PRO A 61 -8.44 7.13 7.60
N GLU A 62 -9.48 7.16 8.43
CA GLU A 62 -10.68 6.37 8.20
C GLU A 62 -11.59 7.08 7.21
N LYS A 63 -11.89 6.41 6.10
CA LYS A 63 -12.77 6.90 5.04
C LYS A 63 -13.59 5.74 4.49
N LYS A 64 -14.88 5.95 4.25
CA LYS A 64 -15.76 4.94 3.63
C LYS A 64 -15.83 3.62 4.42
N GLY A 65 -15.68 3.72 5.73
CA GLY A 65 -15.68 2.60 6.68
C GLY A 65 -14.40 1.77 6.69
N VAL A 66 -13.29 2.25 6.12
CA VAL A 66 -12.00 1.53 6.08
C VAL A 66 -10.82 2.50 6.30
N ARG A 67 -9.66 1.99 6.69
CA ARG A 67 -8.42 2.80 6.79
C ARG A 67 -7.74 2.83 5.44
N LEU A 68 -7.67 3.99 4.79
CA LEU A 68 -7.12 4.08 3.43
C LEU A 68 -6.36 5.37 3.17
N LYS A 69 -5.39 5.28 2.25
CA LYS A 69 -4.85 6.44 1.55
C LYS A 69 -5.42 6.51 0.13
N SER A 70 -5.81 7.72 -0.27
CA SER A 70 -6.21 8.04 -1.64
C SER A 70 -5.06 8.66 -2.43
N GLY A 71 -4.96 8.29 -3.71
CA GLY A 71 -4.17 9.02 -4.71
C GLY A 71 -5.06 9.28 -5.92
N THR A 72 -5.06 10.51 -6.42
CA THR A 72 -5.88 10.89 -7.59
C THR A 72 -5.08 11.80 -8.48
N LEU A 73 -4.98 11.43 -9.76
CA LEU A 73 -4.61 12.30 -10.86
C LEU A 73 -5.66 12.10 -11.95
N GLU A 74 -5.73 13.01 -12.92
CA GLU A 74 -6.61 12.83 -14.07
C GLU A 74 -6.26 11.50 -14.78
N GLY A 75 -7.27 10.62 -14.89
CA GLY A 75 -7.13 9.28 -15.46
C GLY A 75 -6.50 8.24 -14.54
N VAL A 76 -6.15 8.57 -13.29
CA VAL A 76 -5.51 7.65 -12.32
C VAL A 76 -6.18 7.75 -10.95
N TYR A 77 -6.82 6.66 -10.52
CA TYR A 77 -7.62 6.63 -9.30
C TYR A 77 -7.20 5.47 -8.40
N ASN A 78 -6.52 5.79 -7.30
CA ASN A 78 -5.89 4.81 -6.43
C ASN A 78 -6.49 4.81 -5.01
N TYR A 79 -6.61 3.62 -4.43
CA TYR A 79 -6.74 3.38 -2.99
C TYR A 79 -5.77 2.29 -2.52
N ALA A 80 -5.22 2.47 -1.33
CA ALA A 80 -4.44 1.44 -0.65
C ALA A 80 -4.73 1.51 0.85
N GLY A 81 -4.93 0.38 1.50
CA GLY A 81 -5.28 0.38 2.91
C GLY A 81 -5.66 -0.98 3.49
N TYR A 82 -6.41 -0.91 4.58
CA TYR A 82 -6.87 -2.04 5.38
C TYR A 82 -8.38 -2.04 5.47
N LEU A 83 -8.98 -3.20 5.22
CA LEU A 83 -10.40 -3.48 5.44
C LEU A 83 -10.69 -3.61 6.94
N PRO A 84 -11.98 -3.59 7.35
CA PRO A 84 -12.35 -3.62 8.78
C PRO A 84 -11.87 -4.90 9.49
N ASP A 85 -11.84 -6.02 8.77
CA ASP A 85 -11.34 -7.31 9.24
C ASP A 85 -9.80 -7.40 9.28
N GLY A 86 -9.09 -6.33 8.90
CA GLY A 86 -7.64 -6.22 8.88
C GLY A 86 -6.98 -6.64 7.57
N ARG A 87 -7.73 -7.15 6.58
CA ARG A 87 -7.17 -7.54 5.28
C ARG A 87 -6.63 -6.35 4.51
N LEU A 88 -5.53 -6.56 3.81
CA LEU A 88 -4.93 -5.55 2.93
C LEU A 88 -5.72 -5.46 1.62
N PHE A 89 -5.85 -4.24 1.09
CA PHE A 89 -6.39 -4.03 -0.25
C PHE A 89 -5.64 -2.93 -0.99
N VAL A 90 -5.57 -3.08 -2.32
CA VAL A 90 -5.01 -2.08 -3.24
C VAL A 90 -5.90 -2.03 -4.47
N ILE A 91 -6.31 -0.83 -4.86
CA ILE A 91 -7.07 -0.52 -6.06
C ILE A 91 -6.24 0.50 -6.83
N MET A 92 -5.88 0.18 -8.07
CA MET A 92 -5.15 1.07 -8.96
C MET A 92 -5.85 1.07 -10.31
N LEU A 93 -6.52 2.17 -10.64
CA LEU A 93 -7.28 2.30 -11.88
C LEU A 93 -6.64 3.37 -12.75
N ASN A 94 -6.14 2.97 -13.92
CA ASN A 94 -5.61 3.87 -14.94
C ASN A 94 -6.62 3.91 -16.10
N GLN A 95 -7.66 4.71 -15.93
CA GLN A 95 -8.81 4.78 -16.84
C GLN A 95 -9.47 6.17 -16.75
N PRO A 96 -10.27 6.61 -17.73
CA PRO A 96 -10.85 7.96 -17.72
C PRO A 96 -11.83 8.19 -16.55
N GLN A 97 -12.73 7.23 -16.31
CA GLN A 97 -13.79 7.36 -15.31
C GLN A 97 -13.35 6.91 -13.91
N ASN A 98 -13.70 7.66 -12.87
CA ASN A 98 -13.39 7.29 -11.50
C ASN A 98 -14.40 6.27 -10.92
N THR A 99 -14.05 4.98 -10.92
CA THR A 99 -14.90 3.90 -10.37
C THR A 99 -14.34 3.21 -9.13
N ARG A 100 -13.29 3.77 -8.49
CA ARG A 100 -12.60 3.10 -7.36
C ARG A 100 -13.51 2.83 -6.16
N ASP A 101 -14.55 3.64 -5.97
CA ASP A 101 -15.53 3.48 -4.89
C ASP A 101 -16.42 2.27 -5.12
N LEU A 102 -16.84 2.05 -6.37
CA LEU A 102 -17.60 0.88 -6.76
C LEU A 102 -16.78 -0.39 -6.54
N VAL A 103 -15.50 -0.37 -6.90
CA VAL A 103 -14.58 -1.49 -6.67
C VAL A 103 -14.44 -1.76 -5.16
N LEU A 104 -14.22 -0.72 -4.34
CA LEU A 104 -14.12 -0.87 -2.89
C LEU A 104 -15.40 -1.43 -2.27
N ASN A 105 -16.57 -0.94 -2.70
CA ASN A 105 -17.85 -1.44 -2.21
C ASN A 105 -18.07 -2.90 -2.58
N ARG A 106 -17.76 -3.30 -3.83
CA ARG A 106 -17.82 -4.71 -4.26
C ARG A 106 -16.88 -5.61 -3.45
N MET A 107 -15.67 -5.15 -3.13
CA MET A 107 -14.76 -5.88 -2.25
C MET A 107 -15.38 -6.08 -0.85
N LYS A 108 -15.92 -5.03 -0.23
CA LYS A 108 -16.58 -5.11 1.09
C LYS A 108 -17.77 -6.08 1.09
N SER A 109 -18.65 -5.99 0.08
CA SER A 109 -19.81 -6.88 -0.04
C SER A 109 -19.41 -8.34 -0.27
N SER A 110 -18.34 -8.59 -1.02
CA SER A 110 -17.83 -9.95 -1.21
C SER A 110 -17.37 -10.59 0.10
N LEU A 111 -16.75 -9.79 0.98
CA LEU A 111 -16.27 -10.26 2.29
C LEU A 111 -17.41 -10.56 3.26
N ALA A 112 -18.44 -9.71 3.29
CA ALA A 112 -19.62 -9.93 4.12
C ALA A 112 -20.30 -11.27 3.80
N ARG A 113 -20.29 -11.69 2.54
CA ARG A 113 -20.86 -12.98 2.09
C ARG A 113 -19.97 -14.18 2.38
N ALA A 114 -18.66 -14.00 2.50
CA ALA A 114 -17.69 -15.09 2.63
C ALA A 114 -17.40 -15.49 4.10
N GLY A 115 -18.01 -14.82 5.09
CA GLY A 115 -17.70 -15.00 6.50
C GLY A 115 -16.36 -14.35 6.86
N SER A 116 -16.39 -13.18 7.48
CA SER A 116 -15.19 -12.43 7.86
C SER A 116 -14.53 -13.00 9.11
N GLY A 117 -13.65 -13.98 8.96
CA GLY A 117 -12.70 -14.36 10.02
C GLY A 117 -11.65 -13.26 10.23
N PRO A 118 -11.14 -13.05 11.46
CA PRO A 118 -10.16 -12.00 11.73
C PRO A 118 -8.87 -12.24 10.93
N TYR A 119 -8.41 -11.22 10.20
CA TYR A 119 -7.07 -11.24 9.62
C TYR A 119 -6.06 -11.14 10.76
N PRO A 120 -5.05 -12.02 10.85
CA PRO A 120 -4.05 -11.95 11.90
C PRO A 120 -3.33 -10.60 11.82
N SER A 121 -3.52 -9.76 12.84
CA SER A 121 -2.91 -8.45 12.94
C SER A 121 -1.46 -8.59 13.35
N GLY A 122 -0.55 -8.63 12.38
CA GLY A 122 0.88 -8.46 12.61
C GLY A 122 1.76 -9.46 11.87
N PRO A 123 3.07 -9.15 11.72
CA PRO A 123 4.02 -10.11 11.20
C PRO A 123 4.04 -11.33 12.12
N ARG A 124 3.90 -12.53 11.55
CA ARG A 124 4.37 -13.75 12.23
C ARG A 124 5.88 -13.59 12.37
N THR A 125 6.33 -13.07 13.51
CA THR A 125 7.72 -13.18 13.90
C THR A 125 7.94 -14.67 14.14
N SER A 126 8.40 -15.36 13.11
CA SER A 126 8.93 -16.71 13.28
C SER A 126 10.13 -16.59 14.21
N ARG A 127 9.91 -17.07 15.43
CA ARG A 127 10.87 -17.58 16.40
C ARG A 127 12.04 -18.26 15.67
N ILE A 128 13.09 -17.50 15.34
CA ILE A 128 14.39 -17.98 14.89
C ILE A 128 15.39 -17.33 15.81
N PHE A 129 15.52 -17.87 17.02
CA PHE A 129 16.70 -17.84 17.91
C PHE A 129 16.25 -18.48 19.24
N SER A 130 16.16 -19.81 19.22
CA SER A 130 16.34 -20.64 20.41
C SER A 130 17.11 -21.88 19.96
N GLY A 131 18.42 -21.72 19.88
CA GLY A 131 19.39 -22.79 19.69
C GLY A 131 20.52 -22.48 20.65
N ARG A 132 20.86 -23.49 21.46
CA ARG A 132 21.85 -23.48 22.54
C ARG A 132 23.22 -23.04 22.07
#